data_AF-A0A7X6I7F4-F1
#
_entry.id   AF-A0A7X6I7F4-F1
#
_cell.length_a   1.000
_cell.length_b   1.000
_cell.length_c   1.000
_cell.angle_alpha   90.00
_cell.angle_beta   90.00
_cell.angle_gamma   90.00
#
_symmetry.space_group_name_H-M   'P 1'
#
loop_
_entity.id
_entity.type
_entity.pdbx_description
1 polymer ?
#
loop_
_entity_poly.entity_id
_entity_poly.type
_entity_poly.pdbx_seq_one_letter_code
_entity_poly.pdbx_strand_id
1 'polypeptide(L)'
;MSINPNLLVLIALACAGAALPAAAQTVYKCGYGSAVKYSDRPCTGRIVDTADAPVPARANPRQVDVRRLRENRILAQSLRRRPGETVPQFELRRRRAAMLAPDRAECARLDTRMPVEAARMDNPDPHEVSSAAAALEQSRRRFRELRC
;
A
#
# COMPACT_ATOMS: atom_id res chain seq x y z
N MET A 1 -46.41 -48.76 25.54
CA MET A 1 -46.13 -47.88 24.38
C MET A 1 -45.27 -46.73 24.88
N SER A 2 -43.97 -46.79 24.64
CA SER A 2 -43.03 -45.72 25.02
C SER A 2 -42.41 -45.19 23.74
N ILE A 3 -42.77 -43.97 23.36
CA ILE A 3 -42.26 -43.28 22.17
C ILE A 3 -40.85 -42.80 22.51
N ASN A 4 -39.84 -43.31 21.79
CA ASN A 4 -38.45 -42.95 22.01
C ASN A 4 -38.21 -41.47 21.65
N PRO A 5 -37.73 -40.64 22.59
CA PRO A 5 -37.57 -39.20 22.36
C PRO A 5 -36.54 -38.89 21.25
N ASN A 6 -35.57 -39.77 21.03
CA ASN A 6 -34.58 -39.64 19.97
C ASN A 6 -35.16 -39.73 18.55
N LEU A 7 -36.31 -40.39 18.37
CA LEU A 7 -36.97 -40.47 17.06
C LEU A 7 -37.66 -39.14 16.70
N LEU A 8 -38.19 -38.43 17.70
CA LEU A 8 -38.80 -37.11 17.53
C LEU A 8 -37.77 -36.03 17.17
N VAL A 9 -36.57 -36.10 17.75
CA VAL A 9 -35.49 -35.16 17.44
C VAL A 9 -34.97 -35.34 16.00
N LEU A 10 -34.88 -36.58 15.51
CA LEU A 10 -34.41 -36.86 14.15
C LEU A 10 -35.41 -36.40 13.08
N ILE A 11 -36.72 -36.50 13.33
CA ILE A 11 -37.76 -36.02 12.39
C ILE A 11 -37.80 -34.48 12.40
N ALA A 12 -37.65 -33.84 13.56
CA ALA A 12 -37.59 -32.38 13.65
C ALA A 12 -36.37 -31.79 12.93
N LEU A 13 -35.22 -32.48 12.96
CA LEU A 13 -34.00 -32.04 12.28
C LEU A 13 -34.08 -32.21 10.74
N ALA A 14 -34.85 -33.19 10.24
CA ALA A 14 -35.04 -33.42 8.81
C ALA A 14 -35.92 -32.36 8.12
N CYS A 15 -36.87 -31.75 8.85
CA CYS A 15 -37.75 -30.71 8.29
C CYS A 15 -37.12 -29.33 8.15
N ALA A 16 -35.94 -29.08 8.75
CA ALA A 16 -35.27 -27.77 8.69
C ALA A 16 -34.41 -27.55 7.43
N GLY A 17 -34.22 -28.57 6.59
CA GLY A 17 -33.28 -28.52 5.44
C GLY A 17 -33.86 -28.04 4.10
N ALA A 18 -35.16 -27.75 3.99
CA ALA A 18 -35.81 -27.45 2.71
C ALA A 18 -35.97 -25.95 2.39
N ALA A 19 -35.36 -25.05 3.16
CA ALA A 19 -35.35 -23.62 2.86
C ALA A 19 -34.13 -23.26 2.00
N LEU A 20 -34.09 -23.77 0.76
CA LEU A 20 -33.26 -23.17 -0.27
C LEU A 20 -33.81 -21.76 -0.51
N PRO A 21 -33.00 -20.68 -0.38
CA PRO A 21 -33.46 -19.37 -0.79
C PRO A 21 -33.69 -19.48 -2.31
N ALA A 22 -34.95 -19.39 -2.74
CA ALA A 22 -35.26 -19.12 -4.13
C ALA A 22 -34.44 -17.88 -4.50
N ALA A 23 -33.39 -18.07 -5.30
CA ALA A 23 -32.55 -16.98 -5.76
C ALA A 23 -33.48 -15.98 -6.44
N ALA A 24 -33.77 -14.86 -5.76
CA ALA A 24 -34.47 -13.74 -6.34
C ALA A 24 -33.64 -13.32 -7.54
N GLN A 25 -34.10 -13.70 -8.73
CA GLN A 25 -33.41 -13.40 -9.98
C GLN A 25 -33.34 -11.88 -10.07
N THR A 26 -32.14 -11.33 -9.89
CA THR A 26 -31.91 -9.89 -10.03
C THR A 26 -32.00 -9.56 -11.51
N VAL A 27 -33.20 -9.21 -11.95
CA VAL A 27 -33.45 -8.80 -13.33
C VAL A 27 -33.14 -7.32 -13.46
N TYR A 28 -32.15 -6.99 -14.28
CA TYR A 28 -31.72 -5.62 -14.53
C TYR A 28 -32.56 -5.00 -15.64
N LYS A 29 -33.13 -3.82 -15.39
CA LYS A 29 -33.86 -3.02 -16.38
C LYS A 29 -32.86 -2.23 -17.23
N CYS A 30 -32.64 -2.65 -18.47
CA CYS A 30 -31.72 -1.98 -19.39
C CYS A 30 -32.51 -1.10 -20.39
N GLY A 31 -32.18 0.19 -20.44
CA GLY A 31 -32.72 1.12 -21.43
C GLY A 31 -31.87 1.16 -22.70
N TYR A 32 -32.48 0.87 -23.85
CA TYR A 32 -31.87 0.97 -25.18
C TYR A 32 -32.67 1.97 -26.03
N GLY A 33 -32.26 3.23 -26.06
CA GLY A 33 -33.02 4.28 -26.75
C GLY A 33 -34.42 4.45 -26.16
N SER A 34 -35.46 4.26 -26.98
CA SER A 34 -36.88 4.31 -26.56
C SER A 34 -37.44 2.98 -26.04
N ALA A 35 -36.68 1.87 -26.12
CA ALA A 35 -37.14 0.54 -25.70
C ALA A 35 -36.47 0.10 -24.39
N VAL A 36 -37.26 -0.55 -23.53
CA VAL A 36 -36.78 -1.16 -22.28
C VAL A 36 -36.73 -2.66 -22.45
N LYS A 37 -35.59 -3.27 -22.14
CA LYS A 37 -35.42 -4.73 -22.09
C LYS A 37 -34.89 -5.16 -20.72
N TYR A 38 -35.39 -6.30 -20.24
CA TYR A 38 -35.00 -6.88 -18.96
C TYR A 38 -33.95 -7.98 -19.20
N SER A 39 -32.88 -7.99 -18.41
CA SER A 39 -31.72 -8.89 -18.58
C SER A 39 -31.27 -9.44 -17.24
N ASP A 40 -30.86 -10.71 -17.22
CA ASP A 40 -30.32 -11.38 -16.02
C ASP A 40 -28.85 -11.04 -15.76
N ARG A 41 -28.24 -10.20 -16.61
CA ARG A 41 -26.87 -9.68 -16.46
C ARG A 41 -26.87 -8.14 -16.36
N PRO A 42 -25.95 -7.53 -15.59
CA PRO A 42 -25.85 -6.08 -15.44
C PRO A 42 -25.74 -5.36 -16.79
N CYS A 43 -26.42 -4.22 -16.93
CA CYS A 43 -26.40 -3.38 -18.13
C CYS A 43 -25.07 -2.59 -18.28
N THR A 44 -23.92 -3.23 -18.05
CA THR A 44 -22.59 -2.58 -18.10
C THR A 44 -22.03 -2.45 -19.52
N GLY A 45 -22.70 -3.01 -20.53
CA GLY A 45 -22.27 -3.00 -21.93
C GLY A 45 -22.76 -1.82 -22.76
N ARG A 46 -22.78 -0.59 -22.21
CA ARG A 46 -22.81 0.57 -23.12
C ARG A 46 -21.47 0.57 -23.85
N ILE A 47 -21.46 0.05 -25.07
CA ILE A 47 -20.39 0.30 -26.03
C ILE A 47 -20.45 1.81 -26.28
N VAL A 48 -19.61 2.55 -25.57
CA VAL A 48 -19.39 3.96 -25.86
C VAL A 48 -18.57 3.96 -27.13
N ASP A 49 -19.19 4.38 -28.24
CA ASP A 49 -18.45 4.63 -29.46
C ASP A 49 -17.49 5.79 -29.20
N THR A 50 -16.21 5.47 -29.02
CA THR A 50 -15.16 6.47 -28.82
C THR A 50 -14.63 7.02 -30.14
N ALA A 51 -15.20 6.66 -31.29
CA ALA A 51 -14.75 7.15 -32.59
C ALA A 51 -14.79 8.69 -32.68
N ASP A 52 -15.76 9.32 -32.00
CA ASP A 52 -15.91 10.78 -31.93
C ASP A 52 -15.48 11.37 -30.58
N ALA A 53 -14.68 10.65 -29.79
CA ALA A 53 -14.11 11.22 -28.57
C ALA A 53 -13.29 12.47 -28.94
N PRO A 54 -13.61 13.66 -28.39
CA PRO A 54 -12.90 14.88 -28.71
C PRO A 54 -11.41 14.68 -28.48
N VAL A 55 -10.59 15.00 -29.49
CA VAL A 55 -9.13 14.99 -29.34
C VAL A 55 -8.79 15.89 -28.15
N PRO A 56 -8.04 15.41 -27.14
CA PRO A 56 -7.68 16.24 -26.01
C PRO A 56 -6.99 17.50 -26.53
N ALA A 57 -7.50 18.66 -26.15
CA ALA A 57 -6.95 19.95 -26.58
C ALA A 57 -5.44 19.98 -26.33
N ARG A 58 -4.67 20.39 -27.34
CA ARG A 58 -3.20 20.52 -27.19
C ARG A 58 -2.92 21.43 -26.00
N ALA A 59 -2.03 20.97 -25.11
CA ALA A 59 -1.62 21.73 -23.92
C ALA A 59 -1.19 23.15 -24.35
N ASN A 60 -1.93 24.16 -23.89
CA ASN A 60 -1.63 25.55 -24.19
C ASN A 60 -0.32 25.93 -23.45
N PRO A 61 0.76 26.30 -24.15
CA PRO A 61 2.04 26.66 -23.52
C PRO A 61 1.94 27.86 -22.56
N ARG A 62 0.89 28.68 -22.70
CA ARG A 62 0.61 29.84 -21.84
C ARG A 62 -0.32 29.50 -20.67
N GLN A 63 -0.93 28.31 -20.67
CA GLN A 63 -1.79 27.90 -19.57
C GLN A 63 -0.93 27.30 -18.47
N VAL A 64 -0.84 28.03 -17.37
CA VAL A 64 -0.16 27.60 -16.17
C VAL A 64 -0.90 26.37 -15.62
N ASP A 65 -0.23 25.22 -15.63
CA ASP A 65 -0.74 24.02 -14.97
C ASP A 65 -0.68 24.23 -13.44
N VAL A 66 -1.80 24.68 -12.88
CA VAL A 66 -1.95 24.94 -11.45
C VAL A 66 -1.70 23.69 -10.61
N ARG A 67 -2.02 22.49 -11.14
CA ARG A 67 -1.74 21.23 -10.46
C ARG A 67 -0.25 21.02 -10.34
N ARG A 68 0.48 21.16 -11.46
CA ARG A 68 1.95 21.06 -11.48
C ARG A 68 2.61 22.11 -10.58
N LEU A 69 2.10 23.34 -10.54
CA LEU A 69 2.60 24.37 -9.62
C LEU A 69 2.38 23.98 -8.14
N ARG A 70 1.21 23.44 -7.81
CA ARG A 70 0.90 22.99 -6.45
C ARG A 70 1.82 21.85 -6.02
N GLU A 71 2.01 20.87 -6.88
CA GLU A 71 2.95 19.75 -6.66
C GLU A 71 4.38 20.26 -6.44
N ASN A 72 4.86 21.14 -7.33
CA ASN A 72 6.19 21.76 -7.20
C ASN A 72 6.33 22.55 -5.90
N ARG A 73 5.29 23.28 -5.47
CA ARG A 73 5.31 24.03 -4.20
C ARG A 73 5.42 23.09 -3.00
N ILE A 74 4.67 21.99 -2.99
CA ILE A 74 4.72 20.98 -1.90
C ILE A 74 6.11 20.36 -1.84
N LEU A 75 6.65 19.96 -2.99
CA LEU A 75 8.00 19.41 -3.09
C LEU A 75 9.03 20.42 -2.60
N ALA A 76 8.98 21.67 -3.07
CA ALA A 76 9.90 22.73 -2.66
C ALA A 76 9.82 23.01 -1.15
N GLN A 77 8.64 22.98 -0.54
CA GLN A 77 8.49 23.12 0.90
C GLN A 77 9.12 21.94 1.66
N SER A 78 8.93 20.71 1.18
CA SER A 78 9.54 19.52 1.79
C SER A 78 11.08 19.51 1.74
N LEU A 79 11.65 20.14 0.70
CA LEU A 79 13.09 20.25 0.48
C LEU A 79 13.72 21.45 1.20
N ARG A 80 12.95 22.30 1.88
CA ARG A 80 13.49 23.36 2.72
C ARG A 80 14.03 22.80 4.03
N ARG A 81 15.03 23.48 4.59
CA ARG A 81 15.51 23.23 5.94
C ARG A 81 14.40 23.54 6.94
N ARG A 82 14.17 22.63 7.89
CA ARG A 82 13.18 22.83 8.95
C ARG A 82 13.74 23.82 9.99
N PRO A 83 12.89 24.59 10.68
CA PRO A 83 13.34 25.41 11.81
C PRO A 83 14.06 24.54 12.84
N GLY A 84 15.23 24.97 13.32
CA GLY A 84 16.06 24.22 14.27
C GLY A 84 16.86 23.04 13.70
N GLU A 85 16.69 22.69 12.43
CA GLU A 85 17.47 21.62 11.79
C GLU A 85 18.90 22.09 11.50
N THR A 86 19.89 21.31 11.92
CA THR A 86 21.30 21.61 11.64
C THR A 86 21.63 21.36 10.17
N VAL A 87 22.68 22.01 9.65
CA VAL A 87 23.12 21.81 8.26
C VAL A 87 23.42 20.32 7.96
N PRO A 88 24.12 19.56 8.82
CA PRO A 88 24.34 18.14 8.58
C PRO A 88 23.05 17.31 8.51
N GLN A 89 22.08 17.58 9.40
CA GLN A 89 20.79 16.89 9.42
C GLN A 89 20.00 17.16 8.14
N PHE A 90 19.98 18.42 7.68
CA PHE A 90 19.34 18.82 6.45
C PHE A 90 19.95 18.11 5.23
N GLU A 91 21.28 18.12 5.12
CA GLU A 91 22.00 17.48 4.01
C GLU A 91 21.77 15.96 4.00
N LEU A 92 21.79 15.32 5.17
CA LEU A 92 21.47 13.89 5.30
C LEU A 92 20.04 13.60 4.83
N ARG A 93 19.06 14.37 5.29
CA ARG A 93 17.66 14.22 4.89
C ARG A 93 17.48 14.44 3.39
N ARG A 94 18.13 15.47 2.82
CA ARG A 94 18.08 15.76 1.39
C ARG A 94 18.66 14.61 0.57
N ARG A 95 19.82 14.08 0.95
CA ARG A 95 20.42 12.90 0.29
C ARG A 95 19.50 11.68 0.34
N ARG A 96 18.96 11.36 1.52
CA ARG A 96 18.07 10.21 1.70
C ARG A 96 16.75 10.34 0.94
N ALA A 97 16.24 11.56 0.74
CA ALA A 97 15.05 11.79 -0.07
C ALA A 97 15.25 11.41 -1.55
N ALA A 98 16.48 11.50 -2.06
CA ALA A 98 16.84 11.10 -3.43
C ALA A 98 17.14 9.60 -3.58
N MET A 99 17.30 8.87 -2.47
CA MET A 99 17.54 7.41 -2.49
C MET A 99 16.27 6.62 -2.82
N LEU A 100 16.47 5.43 -3.39
CA LEU A 100 15.42 4.43 -3.54
C LEU A 100 14.84 4.06 -2.18
N ALA A 101 13.54 3.74 -2.16
CA ALA A 101 12.84 3.31 -0.95
C ALA A 101 13.54 2.16 -0.19
N PRO A 102 14.00 1.07 -0.84
CA PRO A 102 14.72 0.00 -0.14
C PRO A 102 16.03 0.48 0.49
N ASP A 103 16.83 1.28 -0.21
CA ASP A 103 18.12 1.77 0.30
C ASP A 103 17.91 2.71 1.50
N ARG A 104 16.90 3.58 1.42
CA ARG A 104 16.53 4.47 2.53
C ARG A 104 16.10 3.69 3.77
N ALA A 105 15.31 2.62 3.58
CA ALA A 105 14.89 1.76 4.68
C ALA A 105 16.08 1.01 5.30
N GLU A 106 17.03 0.58 4.47
CA GLU A 106 18.23 -0.09 4.96
C GLU A 106 19.16 0.87 5.72
N CYS A 107 19.37 2.10 5.22
CA CYS A 107 20.09 3.13 5.98
C CYS A 107 19.47 3.36 7.36
N ALA A 108 18.13 3.43 7.45
CA ALA A 108 17.44 3.62 8.72
C ALA A 108 17.62 2.43 9.67
N ARG A 109 17.73 1.19 9.16
CA ARG A 109 18.06 0.01 9.96
C ARG A 109 19.52 0.01 10.42
N LEU A 110 20.44 0.45 9.59
CA LEU A 110 21.86 0.53 9.94
C LEU A 110 22.10 1.61 11.01
N ASP A 111 21.42 2.76 10.92
CA ASP A 111 21.46 3.82 11.94
C ASP A 111 21.10 3.30 13.34
N THR A 112 20.14 2.36 13.43
CA THR A 112 19.72 1.78 14.71
C THR A 112 20.57 0.59 15.14
N ARG A 113 21.06 -0.21 14.18
CA ARG A 113 21.86 -1.41 14.45
C ARG A 113 23.28 -1.09 14.91
N MET A 114 23.96 -0.15 14.23
CA MET A 114 25.38 0.13 14.50
C MET A 114 25.66 0.59 15.95
N PRO A 115 24.84 1.44 16.59
CA PRO A 115 25.04 1.79 18.00
C PRO A 115 24.88 0.60 18.94
N VAL A 116 23.96 -0.31 18.64
CA VAL A 116 23.75 -1.54 19.43
C VAL A 116 24.95 -2.48 19.29
N GLU A 117 25.45 -2.66 18.08
CA GLU A 117 26.67 -3.45 17.82
C GLU A 117 27.89 -2.84 18.50
N ALA A 118 28.03 -1.51 18.48
CA ALA A 118 29.11 -0.82 19.18
C ALA A 118 29.03 -1.01 20.70
N ALA A 119 27.84 -0.89 21.30
CA ALA A 119 27.65 -1.09 22.74
C ALA A 119 27.94 -2.54 23.17
N ARG A 120 27.72 -3.54 22.31
CA ARG A 120 28.07 -4.94 22.59
C ARG A 120 29.57 -5.17 22.71
N MET A 121 30.41 -4.25 22.24
CA MET A 121 31.87 -4.36 22.40
C MET A 121 32.35 -4.13 23.84
N ASP A 122 31.49 -3.60 24.72
CA ASP A 122 31.80 -3.43 26.15
C ASP A 122 31.50 -4.70 26.98
N ASN A 123 31.18 -5.82 26.33
CA ASN A 123 30.87 -7.08 27.00
C ASN A 123 32.15 -7.72 27.60
N PRO A 124 32.09 -8.31 28.82
CA PRO A 124 33.23 -9.01 29.40
C PRO A 124 33.65 -10.30 28.67
N ASP A 125 32.78 -10.90 27.85
CA ASP A 125 33.07 -12.10 27.07
C ASP A 125 33.83 -11.75 25.76
N PRO A 126 35.08 -12.21 25.57
CA PRO A 126 35.86 -11.96 24.36
C PRO A 126 35.23 -12.48 23.07
N HIS A 127 34.45 -13.56 23.12
CA HIS A 127 33.75 -14.09 21.95
C HIS A 127 32.63 -13.15 21.50
N GLU A 128 31.87 -12.60 22.45
CA GLU A 128 30.85 -11.60 22.18
C GLU A 128 31.46 -10.34 21.57
N VAL A 129 32.57 -9.84 22.12
CA VAL A 129 33.28 -8.67 21.60
C VAL A 129 33.77 -8.89 20.17
N SER A 130 34.38 -10.05 19.89
CA SER A 130 34.84 -10.39 18.54
C SER A 130 33.68 -10.44 17.53
N SER A 131 32.57 -11.07 17.91
CA SER A 131 31.38 -11.16 17.06
C SER A 131 30.74 -9.78 16.80
N ALA A 132 30.68 -8.92 17.83
CA ALA A 132 30.15 -7.56 17.72
C ALA A 132 31.01 -6.67 16.83
N ALA A 133 32.33 -6.76 16.94
CA ALA A 133 33.26 -6.02 16.09
C ALA A 133 33.12 -6.41 14.61
N ALA A 134 32.99 -7.72 14.32
CA ALA A 134 32.76 -8.21 12.96
C ALA A 134 31.44 -7.71 12.37
N ALA A 135 30.35 -7.78 13.15
CA ALA A 135 29.04 -7.28 12.76
C ALA A 135 29.06 -5.77 12.50
N LEU A 136 29.69 -4.99 13.39
CA LEU A 136 29.82 -3.54 13.24
C LEU A 136 30.58 -3.16 11.97
N GLU A 137 31.66 -3.87 11.63
CA GLU A 137 32.40 -3.59 10.41
C GLU A 137 31.60 -3.95 9.15
N GLN A 138 30.80 -5.02 9.20
CA GLN A 138 29.88 -5.35 8.11
C GLN A 138 28.82 -4.26 7.93
N SER A 139 28.20 -3.81 9.02
CA SER A 139 27.22 -2.71 9.01
C SER A 139 27.85 -1.42 8.47
N ARG A 140 29.07 -1.07 8.89
CA ARG A 140 29.82 0.10 8.38
C ARG A 140 30.14 0.00 6.89
N ARG A 141 30.54 -1.18 6.41
CA ARG A 141 30.74 -1.42 4.97
C ARG A 141 29.44 -1.17 4.20
N ARG A 142 28.34 -1.77 4.65
CA ARG A 142 27.05 -1.61 4.00
C ARG A 142 26.57 -0.16 4.00
N PHE A 143 26.78 0.56 5.10
CA PHE A 143 26.46 1.99 5.22
C PHE A 143 27.20 2.83 4.18
N ARG A 144 28.51 2.58 3.99
CA ARG A 144 29.33 3.25 2.98
C ARG A 144 28.92 2.89 1.55
N GLU A 145 28.60 1.62 1.28
CA GLU A 145 28.12 1.16 -0.04
C GLU A 145 26.83 1.87 -0.47
N LEU A 146 25.87 1.99 0.46
CA LEU A 146 24.59 2.65 0.23
C LEU A 146 24.69 4.18 0.24
N ARG A 147 25.86 4.74 0.59
CA ARG A 147 26.10 6.18 0.76
C ARG A 147 25.08 6.82 1.70
N CYS A 148 24.71 6.07 2.73
CA CYS A 148 24.16 6.64 3.94
C CYS A 148 25.20 7.62 4.52
#